data_AF-A0A7V8YHG9-F1
#
_entry.id   AF-A0A7V8YHG9-F1
#
_cell.length_a   1.000
_cell.length_b   1.000
_cell.length_c   1.000
_cell.angle_alpha   90.00
_cell.angle_beta   90.00
_cell.angle_gamma   90.00
#
_symmetry.space_group_name_H-M   'P 1'
#
loop_
_entity.id
_entity.type
_entity.pdbx_description
1 polymer ?
#
loop_
_entity_poly.entity_id
_entity_poly.type
_entity_poly.pdbx_seq_one_letter_code
_entity_poly.pdbx_strand_id
1 'polypeptide(L)'
;MPSSPSSSRALTGLAARLRAVREQAGLSGTELAEALGIGWLQPKVSKIETGRQLPTAEDIMAWARATGVDAEPLLTLRAKAAAEYVTYKDRIADAGGAVPRQHELAALAGSCTFLSEYQPALIPGRLQTPAYMRGMAEGVEFLAADGIPTDQIGHLIAARLRRQAIMYEPGREIVHVVGEAALRTRIGGMSVATLRAQLTYLAEMSELPGHTFGVVPFSVVTPFTPLSGWSMYDRDLVVIETRDGTIQLTEPAVLARYARWLDQLLAVALTGSDAAEFCHAVSASLTDD
;
A
#
# COMPACT_ATOMS: atom_id res chain seq x y z
N MET A 1 27.07 -0.33 -12.01
CA MET A 1 26.22 -1.47 -11.65
C MET A 1 25.38 -1.05 -10.45
N PRO A 2 24.06 -0.86 -10.55
CA PRO A 2 23.27 -0.62 -9.36
C PRO A 2 23.23 -1.94 -8.56
N SER A 3 23.71 -1.87 -7.33
CA SER A 3 23.76 -2.95 -6.35
C SER A 3 22.37 -3.55 -6.11
N SER A 4 22.34 -4.87 -5.88
CA SER A 4 21.18 -5.66 -5.42
C SER A 4 20.34 -4.93 -4.34
N PRO A 5 19.03 -5.20 -4.23
CA PRO A 5 18.17 -4.45 -3.31
C PRO A 5 18.71 -4.61 -1.90
N SER A 6 19.16 -3.50 -1.33
CA SER A 6 19.65 -3.41 0.04
C SER A 6 18.53 -3.83 0.97
N SER A 7 18.67 -4.99 1.61
CA SER A 7 17.81 -5.44 2.71
C SER A 7 17.56 -4.30 3.70
N SER A 8 16.31 -4.14 4.17
CA SER A 8 16.00 -3.10 5.16
C SER A 8 16.88 -3.25 6.41
N ARG A 9 17.16 -2.16 7.13
CA ARG A 9 18.10 -2.18 8.26
C ARG A 9 17.58 -3.09 9.39
N ALA A 10 16.28 -3.14 9.63
CA ALA A 10 15.67 -4.05 10.57
C ALA A 10 15.69 -5.50 10.07
N LEU A 11 15.52 -5.77 8.77
CA LEU A 11 15.68 -7.12 8.23
C LEU A 11 17.14 -7.60 8.36
N THR A 12 18.09 -6.71 8.12
CA THR A 12 19.53 -6.97 8.32
C THR A 12 19.84 -7.22 9.80
N GLY A 13 19.27 -6.43 10.71
CA GLY A 13 19.41 -6.61 12.15
C GLY A 13 18.78 -7.92 12.65
N LEU A 14 17.60 -8.28 12.15
CA LEU A 14 16.96 -9.57 12.43
C LEU A 14 17.81 -10.74 11.92
N ALA A 15 18.28 -10.67 10.67
CA ALA A 15 19.11 -11.68 10.05
C ALA A 15 20.41 -11.91 10.85
N ALA A 16 21.08 -10.82 11.25
CA ALA A 16 22.27 -10.89 12.09
C ALA A 16 21.97 -11.50 13.47
N ARG A 17 20.82 -11.17 14.08
CA ARG A 17 20.43 -11.74 15.37
C ARG A 17 20.11 -13.23 15.28
N LEU A 18 19.39 -13.67 14.25
CA LEU A 18 19.08 -15.08 14.02
C LEU A 18 20.35 -15.92 13.79
N ARG A 19 21.29 -15.36 13.03
CA ARG A 19 22.61 -15.95 12.84
C ARG A 19 23.38 -16.09 14.16
N ALA A 20 23.44 -15.01 14.95
CA ALA A 20 24.13 -15.03 16.24
C ALA A 20 23.53 -16.06 17.20
N VAL A 21 22.21 -16.17 17.25
CA VAL A 21 21.50 -17.16 18.08
C VAL A 21 21.80 -18.60 17.62
N ARG A 22 21.83 -18.86 16.30
CA ARG A 22 22.24 -20.18 15.78
C ARG A 22 23.68 -20.51 16.16
N GLU A 23 24.60 -19.57 15.98
CA GLU A 23 26.02 -19.77 16.30
C GLU A 23 26.24 -19.98 17.81
N GLN A 24 25.49 -19.28 18.67
CA GLN A 24 25.49 -19.49 20.13
C GLN A 24 24.98 -20.86 20.54
N ALA A 25 24.03 -21.43 19.78
CA ALA A 25 23.57 -22.80 19.96
C ALA A 25 24.56 -23.86 19.41
N GLY A 26 25.68 -23.44 18.81
CA GLY A 26 26.71 -24.34 18.27
C GLY A 26 26.30 -25.05 16.97
N LEU A 27 25.24 -24.59 16.30
CA LEU A 27 24.71 -25.24 15.10
C LEU A 27 25.29 -24.60 13.83
N SER A 28 25.69 -25.40 12.86
CA SER A 28 25.89 -24.95 11.48
C SER A 28 24.54 -24.69 10.79
N GLY A 29 24.55 -23.99 9.65
CA GLY A 29 23.32 -23.77 8.88
C GLY A 29 22.66 -25.05 8.36
N THR A 30 23.46 -26.10 8.12
CA THR A 30 22.96 -27.43 7.72
C THR A 30 22.33 -28.15 8.91
N GLU A 31 23.02 -28.17 10.05
CA GLU A 31 22.50 -28.80 11.29
C GLU A 31 21.23 -28.12 11.79
N LEU A 32 21.12 -26.80 11.68
CA LEU A 32 19.88 -26.10 11.99
C LEU A 32 18.74 -26.54 11.04
N ALA A 33 19.00 -26.63 9.73
CA ALA A 33 17.98 -27.07 8.78
C ALA A 33 17.51 -28.50 9.08
N GLU A 34 18.44 -29.41 9.43
CA GLU A 34 18.12 -30.78 9.86
C GLU A 34 17.31 -30.81 11.15
N ALA A 35 17.67 -30.01 12.15
CA ALA A 35 16.95 -29.91 13.42
C ALA A 35 15.51 -29.37 13.26
N LEU A 36 15.27 -28.51 12.26
CA LEU A 36 13.96 -27.94 11.96
C LEU A 36 13.08 -28.86 11.11
N GLY A 37 13.67 -29.83 10.40
CA GLY A 37 12.96 -30.91 9.71
C GLY A 37 12.30 -30.53 8.39
N ILE A 38 11.17 -31.15 8.07
CA ILE A 38 10.52 -31.08 6.75
C ILE A 38 10.22 -29.62 6.36
N GLY A 39 10.69 -29.21 5.18
CA GLY A 39 10.52 -27.85 4.67
C GLY A 39 11.66 -26.89 5.03
N TRP A 40 12.66 -27.33 5.79
CA TRP A 40 13.89 -26.59 6.06
C TRP A 40 15.07 -27.15 5.28
N LEU A 41 15.70 -26.29 4.48
CA LEU A 41 16.93 -26.59 3.76
C LEU A 41 17.96 -25.49 4.05
N GLN A 42 19.25 -25.83 4.00
CA GLN A 42 20.34 -24.87 4.21
C GLN A 42 20.22 -23.58 3.35
N PRO A 43 19.76 -23.62 2.08
CA PRO A 43 19.50 -22.41 1.31
C PRO A 43 18.44 -21.49 1.92
N LYS A 44 17.38 -22.02 2.56
CA LYS A 44 16.38 -21.21 3.27
C LYS A 44 17.00 -20.52 4.48
N VAL A 45 17.78 -21.25 5.28
CA VAL A 45 18.53 -20.71 6.42
C VAL A 45 19.45 -19.57 5.95
N SER A 46 20.21 -19.78 4.89
CA SER A 46 21.12 -18.78 4.31
C SER A 46 20.40 -17.51 3.86
N LYS A 47 19.25 -17.63 3.16
CA LYS A 47 18.46 -16.47 2.73
C LYS A 47 17.95 -15.65 3.91
N ILE A 48 17.53 -16.30 4.99
CA ILE A 48 17.08 -15.63 6.21
C ILE A 48 18.25 -14.92 6.91
N GLU A 49 19.39 -15.59 7.07
CA GLU A 49 20.58 -15.02 7.74
C GLU A 49 21.32 -13.95 6.93
N THR A 50 21.07 -13.88 5.62
CA THR A 50 21.59 -12.81 4.74
C THR A 50 20.59 -11.69 4.50
N GLY A 51 19.42 -11.71 5.17
CA GLY A 51 18.38 -10.69 5.01
C GLY A 51 17.78 -10.64 3.61
N ARG A 52 17.86 -11.74 2.84
CA ARG A 52 17.24 -11.88 1.52
C ARG A 52 15.82 -12.44 1.58
N GLN A 53 15.39 -12.87 2.76
CA GLN A 53 14.06 -13.41 3.02
C GLN A 53 13.63 -13.03 4.44
N LEU A 54 12.44 -12.43 4.57
CA LEU A 54 11.81 -12.21 5.87
C LEU A 54 11.24 -13.55 6.38
N PRO A 55 11.67 -14.07 7.55
CA PRO A 55 11.09 -15.28 8.12
C PRO A 55 9.64 -15.05 8.58
N THR A 56 8.81 -16.09 8.51
CA THR A 56 7.46 -16.06 9.09
C THR A 56 7.51 -16.07 10.62
N ALA A 57 6.38 -15.78 11.29
CA ALA A 57 6.31 -15.93 12.75
C ALA A 57 6.53 -17.40 13.18
N GLU A 58 6.02 -18.34 12.39
CA GLU A 58 6.25 -19.78 12.61
C GLU A 58 7.72 -20.16 12.43
N ASP A 59 8.40 -19.58 11.43
CA ASP A 59 9.84 -19.77 11.24
C ASP A 59 10.63 -19.28 12.47
N ILE A 60 10.30 -18.10 13.03
CA ILE A 60 10.92 -17.58 14.25
C ILE A 60 10.68 -18.52 15.45
N MET A 61 9.44 -18.99 15.61
CA MET A 61 9.10 -19.92 16.69
C MET A 61 9.86 -21.24 16.56
N ALA A 62 10.01 -21.76 15.34
CA ALA A 62 10.78 -22.96 15.08
C ALA A 62 12.27 -22.74 15.36
N TRP A 63 12.82 -21.60 14.93
CA TRP A 63 14.21 -21.20 15.19
C TRP A 63 14.50 -21.11 16.68
N ALA A 64 13.63 -20.44 17.43
CA ALA A 64 13.74 -20.28 18.88
C ALA A 64 13.72 -21.64 19.60
N ARG A 65 12.82 -22.55 19.20
CA ARG A 65 12.79 -23.93 19.71
C ARG A 65 14.09 -24.69 19.42
N ALA A 66 14.60 -24.63 18.18
CA ALA A 66 15.80 -25.35 17.79
C ALA A 66 17.08 -24.82 18.45
N THR A 67 17.09 -23.54 18.84
CA THR A 67 18.26 -22.87 19.45
C THR A 67 18.13 -22.66 20.96
N GLY A 68 16.97 -23.00 21.55
CA GLY A 68 16.72 -22.91 22.99
C GLY A 68 16.56 -21.48 23.54
N VAL A 69 16.31 -20.48 22.68
CA VAL A 69 16.13 -19.08 23.11
C VAL A 69 14.65 -18.71 23.25
N ASP A 70 14.39 -17.61 23.96
CA ASP A 70 13.07 -16.96 23.93
C ASP A 70 12.77 -16.39 22.53
N ALA A 71 11.57 -16.68 22.03
CA ALA A 71 11.11 -16.22 20.73
C ALA A 71 10.68 -14.75 20.74
N GLU A 72 10.26 -14.20 21.88
CA GLU A 72 9.61 -12.89 21.96
C GLU A 72 10.49 -11.73 21.44
N PRO A 73 11.80 -11.66 21.76
CA PRO A 73 12.68 -10.64 21.19
C PRO A 73 12.86 -10.79 19.67
N LEU A 74 12.88 -12.03 19.16
CA LEU A 74 13.01 -12.30 17.73
C LEU A 74 11.72 -11.96 16.98
N LEU A 75 10.55 -12.25 17.57
CA LEU A 75 9.24 -11.88 17.04
C LEU A 75 9.08 -10.36 17.00
N THR A 76 9.57 -9.65 18.02
CA THR A 76 9.62 -8.18 18.03
C THR A 76 10.50 -7.63 16.90
N LEU A 77 11.69 -8.20 16.69
CA LEU A 77 12.58 -7.80 15.58
C LEU A 77 11.97 -8.13 14.22
N ARG A 78 11.28 -9.27 14.09
CA ARG A 78 10.53 -9.65 12.89
C ARG A 78 9.40 -8.67 12.60
N ALA A 79 8.63 -8.28 13.61
CA ALA A 79 7.59 -7.28 13.47
C ALA A 79 8.15 -5.94 12.98
N LYS A 80 9.30 -5.50 13.52
CA LYS A 80 10.01 -4.31 13.03
C LYS A 80 10.50 -4.46 11.58
N ALA A 81 11.08 -5.60 11.23
CA ALA A 81 11.54 -5.88 9.88
C ALA A 81 10.39 -5.96 8.86
N ALA A 82 9.23 -6.49 9.27
CA ALA A 82 8.01 -6.53 8.47
C ALA A 82 7.38 -5.14 8.30
N ALA A 83 7.48 -4.29 9.32
CA ALA A 83 7.02 -2.90 9.28
C ALA A 83 7.94 -2.00 8.42
N GLU A 84 9.21 -2.38 8.24
CA GLU A 84 10.15 -1.68 7.37
C GLU A 84 9.93 -2.01 5.90
N TYR A 85 9.57 -0.97 5.14
CA TYR A 85 9.76 -0.77 3.71
C TYR A 85 10.13 -2.01 2.86
N VAL A 86 9.14 -2.54 2.13
CA VAL A 86 9.33 -3.62 1.14
C VAL A 86 9.15 -3.03 -0.26
N THR A 87 10.02 -3.37 -1.20
CA THR A 87 9.95 -2.79 -2.54
C THR A 87 8.69 -3.24 -3.30
N TYR A 88 8.22 -2.41 -4.23
CA TYR A 88 7.03 -2.74 -5.03
C TYR A 88 7.26 -3.98 -5.90
N LYS A 89 8.47 -4.09 -6.47
CA LYS A 89 8.90 -5.24 -7.27
C LYS A 89 8.87 -6.54 -6.48
N ASP A 90 9.38 -6.53 -5.24
CA ASP A 90 9.40 -7.72 -4.38
C ASP A 90 7.96 -8.15 -4.03
N ARG A 91 7.07 -7.20 -3.73
CA ARG A 91 5.65 -7.52 -3.46
C ARG A 91 4.90 -8.10 -4.66
N ILE A 92 5.15 -7.58 -5.86
CA ILE A 92 4.60 -8.16 -7.09
C ILE A 92 5.11 -9.59 -7.28
N ALA A 93 6.41 -9.80 -7.09
CA ALA A 93 7.01 -11.12 -7.24
C ALA A 93 6.48 -12.13 -6.21
N ASP A 94 6.38 -11.72 -4.94
CA ASP A 94 5.88 -12.55 -3.84
C ASP A 94 4.41 -12.95 -4.04
N ALA A 95 3.59 -12.05 -4.58
CA ALA A 95 2.20 -12.35 -4.92
C ALA A 95 2.08 -13.26 -6.17
N GLY A 96 3.15 -13.49 -6.92
CA GLY A 96 3.12 -14.23 -8.19
C GLY A 96 2.66 -13.38 -9.38
N GLY A 97 2.71 -12.05 -9.27
CA GLY A 97 2.42 -11.11 -10.35
C GLY A 97 1.51 -9.95 -9.94
N ALA A 98 1.38 -8.95 -10.82
CA ALA A 98 0.62 -7.72 -10.53
C ALA A 98 -0.88 -7.97 -10.34
N VAL A 99 -1.46 -8.95 -11.04
CA VAL A 99 -2.88 -9.31 -10.90
C VAL A 99 -3.18 -10.02 -9.58
N PRO A 100 -2.47 -11.10 -9.20
CA PRO A 100 -2.58 -11.70 -7.86
C PRO A 100 -2.40 -10.69 -6.72
N ARG A 101 -1.46 -9.73 -6.88
CA ARG A 101 -1.26 -8.66 -5.91
C ARG A 101 -2.52 -7.80 -5.71
N GLN A 102 -3.30 -7.54 -6.78
CA GLN A 102 -4.59 -6.86 -6.64
C GLN A 102 -5.63 -7.72 -5.91
N HIS A 103 -5.59 -9.05 -6.05
CA HIS A 103 -6.46 -9.96 -5.29
C HIS A 103 -6.14 -9.96 -3.80
N GLU A 104 -4.87 -9.96 -3.42
CA GLU A 104 -4.47 -9.81 -2.01
C GLU A 104 -4.98 -8.50 -1.40
N LEU A 105 -4.83 -7.38 -2.14
CA LEU A 105 -5.35 -6.09 -1.71
C LEU A 105 -6.88 -6.08 -1.60
N ALA A 106 -7.56 -6.80 -2.49
CA ALA A 106 -9.01 -6.97 -2.40
C ALA A 106 -9.41 -7.82 -1.20
N ALA A 107 -8.70 -8.90 -0.90
CA ALA A 107 -8.95 -9.74 0.28
C ALA A 107 -8.75 -8.96 1.59
N LEU A 108 -7.66 -8.18 1.70
CA LEU A 108 -7.42 -7.31 2.85
C LEU A 108 -8.54 -6.29 3.05
N ALA A 109 -8.97 -5.61 1.98
CA ALA A 109 -10.07 -4.66 2.07
C ALA A 109 -11.40 -5.38 2.40
N GLY A 110 -11.64 -6.55 1.81
CA GLY A 110 -12.86 -7.33 2.00
C GLY A 110 -13.05 -7.82 3.44
N SER A 111 -11.98 -8.00 4.22
CA SER A 111 -12.07 -8.30 5.66
C SER A 111 -12.38 -7.09 6.53
N CYS A 112 -12.35 -5.86 5.99
CA CYS A 112 -12.43 -4.63 6.79
C CYS A 112 -13.78 -3.94 6.78
N THR A 113 -14.28 -3.57 7.94
CA THR A 113 -15.52 -2.80 8.09
C THR A 113 -15.30 -1.29 7.93
N PHE A 114 -14.08 -0.82 8.19
CA PHE A 114 -13.67 0.56 8.00
C PHE A 114 -12.45 0.65 7.08
N LEU A 115 -12.54 1.53 6.07
CA LEU A 115 -11.45 1.84 5.16
C LEU A 115 -11.36 3.36 5.01
N SER A 116 -10.17 3.94 5.19
CA SER A 116 -9.94 5.34 4.82
C SER A 116 -8.70 5.51 3.97
N GLU A 117 -8.72 6.41 3.01
CA GLU A 117 -7.56 6.70 2.16
C GLU A 117 -7.39 8.21 1.97
N TYR A 118 -6.19 8.72 2.21
CA TYR A 118 -5.80 10.08 1.90
C TYR A 118 -4.83 10.10 0.73
N GLN A 119 -5.09 10.92 -0.29
CA GLN A 119 -4.17 11.10 -1.41
C GLN A 119 -4.00 12.60 -1.74
N PRO A 120 -2.80 13.18 -1.54
CA PRO A 120 -2.61 14.61 -1.74
C PRO A 120 -2.66 15.03 -3.22
N ALA A 121 -2.20 14.17 -4.14
CA ALA A 121 -1.91 14.55 -5.53
C ALA A 121 -2.35 13.54 -6.60
N LEU A 122 -2.95 12.41 -6.21
CA LEU A 122 -3.43 11.37 -7.12
C LEU A 122 -4.82 10.89 -6.71
N ILE A 123 -5.69 10.62 -7.68
CA ILE A 123 -7.01 10.06 -7.37
C ILE A 123 -6.84 8.62 -6.84
N PRO A 124 -7.43 8.27 -5.67
CA PRO A 124 -7.39 6.92 -5.10
C PRO A 124 -7.79 5.87 -6.12
N GLY A 125 -7.08 4.74 -6.17
CA GLY A 125 -7.31 3.70 -7.18
C GLY A 125 -8.75 3.15 -7.18
N ARG A 126 -9.46 3.24 -6.06
CA ARG A 126 -10.86 2.82 -5.93
C ARG A 126 -11.86 3.79 -6.55
N LEU A 127 -11.44 5.02 -6.79
CA LEU A 127 -12.24 6.08 -7.39
C LEU A 127 -11.85 6.33 -8.85
N GLN A 128 -10.92 5.55 -9.42
CA GLN A 128 -10.50 5.71 -10.82
C GLN A 128 -11.46 5.02 -11.78
N THR A 129 -11.80 5.68 -12.88
CA THR A 129 -12.50 5.10 -14.02
C THR A 129 -11.57 4.23 -14.87
N PRO A 130 -12.07 3.27 -15.65
CA PRO A 130 -11.25 2.48 -16.57
C PRO A 130 -10.42 3.34 -17.54
N ALA A 131 -11.00 4.44 -18.03
CA ALA A 131 -10.32 5.37 -18.93
C ALA A 131 -9.18 6.11 -18.23
N TYR A 132 -9.39 6.55 -16.98
CA TYR A 132 -8.32 7.17 -16.17
C TYR A 132 -7.18 6.20 -15.89
N MET A 133 -7.49 4.95 -15.48
CA MET A 133 -6.48 3.92 -15.25
C MET A 133 -5.65 3.64 -16.51
N ARG A 134 -6.30 3.60 -17.68
CA ARG A 134 -5.62 3.39 -18.96
C ARG A 134 -4.72 4.58 -19.32
N GLY A 135 -5.22 5.81 -19.20
CA GLY A 135 -4.43 7.01 -19.48
C GLY A 135 -3.19 7.13 -18.59
N MET A 136 -3.29 6.72 -17.32
CA MET A 136 -2.13 6.57 -16.44
C MET A 136 -1.16 5.49 -16.94
N ALA A 137 -1.67 4.32 -17.33
CA ALA A 137 -0.86 3.18 -17.75
C ALA A 137 -0.12 3.41 -19.08
N GLU A 138 -0.61 4.32 -19.92
CA GLU A 138 0.02 4.75 -21.16
C GLU A 138 1.17 5.76 -20.92
N GLY A 139 1.35 6.25 -19.69
CA GLY A 139 2.45 7.15 -19.32
C GLY A 139 3.81 6.46 -19.21
N VAL A 140 4.88 7.21 -19.52
CA VAL A 140 6.29 6.75 -19.47
C VAL A 140 6.66 6.15 -18.11
N GLU A 141 6.10 6.67 -17.02
CA GLU A 141 6.35 6.19 -15.66
C GLU A 141 5.85 4.76 -15.42
N PHE A 142 4.62 4.44 -15.83
CA PHE A 142 4.02 3.13 -15.59
C PHE A 142 4.63 2.05 -16.50
N LEU A 143 4.96 2.40 -17.74
CA LEU A 143 5.61 1.51 -18.70
C LEU A 143 7.09 1.24 -18.37
N ALA A 144 7.79 2.21 -17.77
CA ALA A 144 9.24 2.10 -17.50
C ALA A 144 9.59 1.62 -16.09
N ALA A 145 8.79 1.95 -15.06
CA ALA A 145 9.15 1.67 -13.66
C ALA A 145 8.71 0.27 -13.18
N ASP A 146 7.53 -0.19 -13.60
CA ASP A 146 6.91 -1.41 -13.06
C ASP A 146 7.10 -2.64 -13.97
N GLY A 147 7.61 -2.46 -15.19
CA GLY A 147 7.87 -3.54 -16.14
C GLY A 147 6.63 -4.33 -16.54
N ILE A 148 5.43 -3.76 -16.40
CA ILE A 148 4.17 -4.41 -16.73
C ILE A 148 4.00 -4.42 -18.25
N PRO A 149 3.92 -5.61 -18.88
CA PRO A 149 3.72 -5.70 -20.33
C PRO A 149 2.41 -5.03 -20.76
N THR A 150 2.42 -4.32 -21.89
CA THR A 150 1.26 -3.57 -22.40
C THR A 150 0.01 -4.46 -22.59
N ASP A 151 0.20 -5.72 -22.96
CA ASP A 151 -0.87 -6.73 -23.12
C ASP A 151 -1.52 -7.15 -21.78
N GLN A 152 -0.88 -6.85 -20.64
CA GLN A 152 -1.45 -7.11 -19.30
C GLN A 152 -2.24 -5.94 -18.72
N ILE A 153 -2.20 -4.75 -19.32
CA ILE A 153 -2.90 -3.55 -18.81
C ILE A 153 -4.40 -3.81 -18.66
N GLY A 154 -5.03 -4.49 -19.64
CA GLY A 154 -6.45 -4.82 -19.58
C GLY A 154 -6.81 -5.71 -18.39
N HIS A 155 -5.99 -6.73 -18.11
CA HIS A 155 -6.17 -7.63 -16.97
C HIS A 155 -5.99 -6.90 -15.63
N LEU A 156 -5.03 -5.97 -15.57
CA LEU A 156 -4.80 -5.16 -14.36
C LEU A 156 -5.98 -4.22 -14.09
N ILE A 157 -6.50 -3.54 -15.13
CA ILE A 157 -7.70 -2.70 -15.02
C ILE A 157 -8.88 -3.55 -14.51
N ALA A 158 -9.11 -4.73 -15.09
CA ALA A 158 -10.18 -5.63 -14.64
C ALA A 158 -10.00 -6.07 -13.17
N ALA A 159 -8.77 -6.29 -12.71
CA ALA A 159 -8.49 -6.61 -11.31
C ALA A 159 -8.76 -5.40 -10.39
N ARG A 160 -8.36 -4.19 -10.80
CA ARG A 160 -8.65 -2.95 -10.07
C ARG A 160 -10.15 -2.68 -9.96
N LEU A 161 -10.91 -2.89 -11.03
CA LEU A 161 -12.37 -2.74 -11.03
C LEU A 161 -13.05 -3.74 -10.10
N ARG A 162 -12.61 -5.01 -10.08
CA ARG A 162 -13.12 -5.99 -9.11
C ARG A 162 -12.90 -5.56 -7.67
N ARG A 163 -11.74 -4.95 -7.37
CA ARG A 163 -11.43 -4.41 -6.05
C ARG A 163 -12.29 -3.20 -5.67
N GLN A 164 -12.89 -2.49 -6.64
CA GLN A 164 -13.80 -1.37 -6.38
C GLN A 164 -15.18 -1.81 -5.89
N ALA A 165 -15.57 -3.08 -6.09
CA ALA A 165 -16.91 -3.55 -5.74
C ALA A 165 -17.28 -3.35 -4.25
N ILE A 166 -16.27 -3.34 -3.37
CA ILE A 166 -16.42 -3.07 -1.93
C ILE A 166 -17.11 -1.73 -1.63
N MET A 167 -17.00 -0.74 -2.54
CA MET A 167 -17.65 0.57 -2.40
C MET A 167 -19.18 0.48 -2.30
N TYR A 168 -19.77 -0.59 -2.81
CA TYR A 168 -21.22 -0.78 -2.89
C TYR A 168 -21.74 -1.84 -1.91
N GLU A 169 -20.85 -2.41 -1.07
CA GLU A 169 -21.24 -3.41 -0.09
C GLU A 169 -21.84 -2.74 1.17
N PRO A 170 -23.02 -3.18 1.63
CA PRO A 170 -23.66 -2.58 2.80
C PRO A 170 -22.86 -2.87 4.09
N GLY A 171 -22.95 -1.97 5.06
CA GLY A 171 -22.34 -2.16 6.38
C GLY A 171 -20.84 -1.85 6.46
N ARG A 172 -20.28 -1.20 5.44
CA ARG A 172 -18.91 -0.71 5.44
C ARG A 172 -18.89 0.82 5.50
N GLU A 173 -17.92 1.35 6.24
CA GLU A 173 -17.62 2.79 6.27
C GLU A 173 -16.37 3.03 5.42
N ILE A 174 -16.53 3.78 4.33
CA ILE A 174 -15.42 4.07 3.42
C ILE A 174 -15.24 5.58 3.30
N VAL A 175 -14.01 6.04 3.54
CA VAL A 175 -13.65 7.47 3.51
C VAL A 175 -12.50 7.70 2.54
N HIS A 176 -12.69 8.54 1.54
CA HIS A 176 -11.60 9.01 0.69
C HIS A 176 -11.46 10.52 0.85
N VAL A 177 -10.25 10.98 1.19
CA VAL A 177 -9.93 12.40 1.19
C VAL A 177 -8.81 12.68 0.20
N VAL A 178 -9.02 13.65 -0.68
CA VAL A 178 -8.02 14.02 -1.69
C VAL A 178 -7.66 15.50 -1.58
N GLY A 179 -6.42 15.85 -1.94
CA GLY A 179 -6.07 17.25 -2.17
C GLY A 179 -6.57 17.73 -3.53
N GLU A 180 -6.80 19.03 -3.70
CA GLU A 180 -7.15 19.63 -4.99
C GLU A 180 -6.14 19.28 -6.10
N ALA A 181 -4.85 19.13 -5.75
CA ALA A 181 -3.84 18.66 -6.70
C ALA A 181 -4.24 17.35 -7.37
N ALA A 182 -4.85 16.40 -6.64
CA ALA A 182 -5.32 15.14 -7.21
C ALA A 182 -6.35 15.30 -8.33
N LEU A 183 -7.18 16.35 -8.27
CA LEU A 183 -8.20 16.65 -9.28
C LEU A 183 -7.61 17.33 -10.53
N ARG A 184 -6.41 17.90 -10.42
CA ARG A 184 -5.76 18.67 -11.47
C ARG A 184 -4.58 17.95 -12.13
N THR A 185 -3.98 16.99 -11.45
CA THR A 185 -2.82 16.25 -11.98
C THR A 185 -3.21 15.41 -13.20
N ARG A 186 -2.60 15.70 -14.35
CA ARG A 186 -2.63 14.86 -15.55
C ARG A 186 -1.38 13.99 -15.57
N ILE A 187 -1.56 12.69 -15.45
CA ILE A 187 -0.45 11.72 -15.44
C ILE A 187 -0.36 11.05 -16.81
N GLY A 188 0.86 10.94 -17.33
CA GLY A 188 1.12 10.25 -18.59
C GLY A 188 0.52 10.97 -19.79
N GLY A 189 -0.02 10.20 -20.74
CA GLY A 189 -0.68 10.71 -21.95
C GLY A 189 -2.16 11.09 -21.76
N MET A 190 -2.61 11.27 -20.51
CA MET A 190 -4.03 11.47 -20.21
C MET A 190 -4.58 12.76 -20.86
N SER A 191 -5.62 12.57 -21.68
CA SER A 191 -6.35 13.68 -22.30
C SER A 191 -7.17 14.46 -21.27
N VAL A 192 -7.43 15.73 -21.56
CA VAL A 192 -8.32 16.57 -20.73
C VAL A 192 -9.72 15.97 -20.66
N ALA A 193 -10.25 15.44 -21.77
CA ALA A 193 -11.54 14.76 -21.81
C ALA A 193 -11.59 13.56 -20.83
N THR A 194 -10.52 12.78 -20.73
CA THR A 194 -10.40 11.67 -19.77
C THR A 194 -10.46 12.18 -18.33
N LEU A 195 -9.72 13.25 -18.01
CA LEU A 195 -9.77 13.84 -16.67
C LEU A 195 -11.15 14.44 -16.36
N ARG A 196 -11.80 15.10 -17.32
CA ARG A 196 -13.17 15.62 -17.15
C ARG A 196 -14.16 14.51 -16.82
N ALA A 197 -14.13 13.40 -17.57
CA ALA A 197 -14.99 12.24 -17.30
C ALA A 197 -14.71 11.63 -15.92
N GLN A 198 -13.44 11.59 -15.51
CA GLN A 198 -13.06 11.17 -14.16
C GLN A 198 -13.62 12.10 -13.07
N LEU A 199 -13.60 13.42 -13.27
CA LEU A 199 -14.15 14.38 -12.30
C LEU A 199 -15.68 14.31 -12.22
N THR A 200 -16.37 14.05 -13.33
CA THR A 200 -17.81 13.77 -13.32
C THR A 200 -18.12 12.53 -12.47
N TYR A 201 -17.35 11.46 -12.63
CA TYR A 201 -17.51 10.26 -11.81
C TYR A 201 -17.25 10.54 -10.32
N LEU A 202 -16.26 11.37 -9.98
CA LEU A 202 -16.02 11.75 -8.58
C LEU A 202 -17.19 12.54 -7.98
N ALA A 203 -17.83 13.41 -8.76
CA ALA A 203 -19.02 14.13 -8.32
C ALA A 203 -20.16 13.15 -7.98
N GLU A 204 -20.41 12.16 -8.83
CA GLU A 204 -21.39 11.08 -8.55
C GLU A 204 -21.02 10.28 -7.28
N MET A 205 -19.74 9.93 -7.13
CA MET A 205 -19.26 9.17 -5.97
C MET A 205 -19.33 9.95 -4.66
N SER A 206 -19.34 11.28 -4.71
CA SER A 206 -19.46 12.13 -3.52
C SER A 206 -20.83 12.08 -2.85
N GLU A 207 -21.84 11.62 -3.60
CA GLU A 207 -23.22 11.46 -3.13
C GLU A 207 -23.59 10.00 -2.81
N LEU A 208 -22.65 9.07 -2.97
CA LEU A 208 -22.88 7.64 -2.73
C LEU A 208 -23.14 7.37 -1.23
N PRO A 209 -24.28 6.76 -0.86
CA PRO A 209 -24.55 6.42 0.54
C PRO A 209 -23.52 5.45 1.12
N GLY A 210 -23.08 5.70 2.36
CA GLY A 210 -22.04 4.88 3.03
C GLY A 210 -20.61 5.20 2.63
N HIS A 211 -20.41 6.14 1.69
CA HIS A 211 -19.11 6.62 1.27
C HIS A 211 -18.97 8.12 1.60
N THR A 212 -17.85 8.49 2.21
CA THR A 212 -17.46 9.90 2.38
C THR A 212 -16.34 10.23 1.40
N PHE A 213 -16.62 11.14 0.46
CA PHE A 213 -15.60 11.73 -0.40
C PHE A 213 -15.34 13.18 0.02
N GLY A 214 -14.10 13.47 0.40
CA GLY A 214 -13.64 14.78 0.81
C GLY A 214 -12.61 15.36 -0.16
N VAL A 215 -12.73 16.65 -0.49
CA VAL A 215 -11.70 17.39 -1.24
C VAL A 215 -11.15 18.50 -0.36
N VAL A 216 -9.83 18.54 -0.18
CA VAL A 216 -9.12 19.62 0.52
C VAL A 216 -8.64 20.64 -0.53
N PRO A 217 -9.33 21.79 -0.68
CA PRO A 217 -8.97 22.80 -1.67
C PRO A 217 -7.70 23.56 -1.26
N PHE A 218 -7.02 24.20 -2.21
CA PHE A 218 -5.87 25.05 -1.90
C PHE A 218 -6.22 26.32 -1.11
N SER A 219 -7.50 26.68 -1.04
CA SER A 219 -8.01 27.85 -0.34
C SER A 219 -8.07 27.69 1.19
N VAL A 220 -7.95 26.47 1.72
CA VAL A 220 -7.99 26.23 3.16
C VAL A 220 -6.59 26.12 3.76
N VAL A 221 -6.48 26.38 5.07
CA VAL A 221 -5.25 26.13 5.82
C VAL A 221 -5.17 24.63 6.12
N THR A 222 -4.27 23.93 5.44
CA THR A 222 -4.07 22.49 5.67
C THR A 222 -3.53 22.22 7.08
N PRO A 223 -4.12 21.29 7.84
CA PRO A 223 -3.78 21.05 9.25
C PRO A 223 -2.39 20.41 9.45
N PHE A 224 -1.78 19.84 8.41
CA PHE A 224 -0.44 19.27 8.44
C PHE A 224 0.22 19.27 7.05
N THR A 225 1.53 18.97 7.00
CA THR A 225 2.29 18.89 5.75
C THR A 225 1.87 17.68 4.91
N PRO A 226 1.31 17.85 3.69
CA PRO A 226 0.84 16.75 2.86
C PRO A 226 2.00 16.03 2.16
N LEU A 227 2.74 15.18 2.90
CA LEU A 227 3.95 14.50 2.41
C LEU A 227 3.64 13.36 1.44
N SER A 228 2.83 12.40 1.86
CA SER A 228 2.51 11.19 1.10
C SER A 228 1.07 10.76 1.35
N GLY A 229 0.49 10.06 0.37
CA GLY A 229 -0.79 9.37 0.57
C GLY A 229 -0.66 8.18 1.52
N TRP A 230 -1.79 7.77 2.09
CA TRP A 230 -1.88 6.61 2.98
C TRP A 230 -3.27 6.00 2.96
N SER A 231 -3.35 4.70 3.28
CA SER A 231 -4.60 3.96 3.48
C SER A 231 -4.65 3.38 4.89
N MET A 232 -5.82 3.34 5.50
CA MET A 232 -6.07 2.78 6.83
C MET A 232 -7.17 1.72 6.74
N TYR A 233 -6.96 0.59 7.42
CA TYR A 233 -7.82 -0.58 7.42
C TYR A 233 -8.19 -0.91 8.88
N ASP A 234 -9.49 -0.85 9.22
CA ASP A 234 -10.06 -1.05 10.57
C ASP A 234 -9.37 -0.29 11.72
N ARG A 235 -8.63 0.78 11.40
CA ARG A 235 -7.77 1.52 12.34
C ARG A 235 -6.66 0.68 12.99
N ASP A 236 -6.42 -0.53 12.48
CA ASP A 236 -5.40 -1.48 12.96
C ASP A 236 -4.16 -1.53 12.06
N LEU A 237 -4.29 -1.02 10.82
CA LEU A 237 -3.21 -0.99 9.85
C LEU A 237 -3.25 0.32 9.06
N VAL A 238 -2.10 1.00 8.98
CA VAL A 238 -1.86 2.07 8.02
C VAL A 238 -0.82 1.61 6.99
N VAL A 239 -1.09 1.90 5.72
CA VAL A 239 -0.22 1.57 4.59
C VAL A 239 0.14 2.86 3.87
N ILE A 240 1.44 3.14 3.74
CA ILE A 240 1.95 4.23 2.90
C ILE A 240 2.60 3.62 1.68
N GLU A 241 2.10 3.95 0.50
CA GLU A 241 2.73 3.60 -0.76
C GLU A 241 3.68 4.71 -1.19
N THR A 242 4.87 4.30 -1.63
CA THR A 242 5.87 5.13 -2.27
C THR A 242 6.12 4.56 -3.67
N ARG A 243 6.84 5.29 -4.52
CA ARG A 243 7.20 4.81 -5.85
C ARG A 243 7.95 3.48 -5.81
N ASP A 244 8.81 3.33 -4.83
CA ASP A 244 9.78 2.25 -4.79
C ASP A 244 9.33 1.11 -3.84
N GLY A 245 8.22 1.26 -3.11
CA GLY A 245 7.79 0.30 -2.10
C GLY A 245 6.65 0.75 -1.20
N THR A 246 6.38 -0.04 -0.17
CA THR A 246 5.29 0.20 0.77
C THR A 246 5.77 0.07 2.21
N ILE A 247 5.28 0.98 3.06
CA ILE A 247 5.48 0.96 4.52
C ILE A 247 4.17 0.53 5.18
N GLN A 248 4.26 -0.38 6.15
CA GLN A 248 3.12 -0.81 6.96
C GLN A 248 3.34 -0.39 8.41
N LEU A 249 2.33 0.25 8.99
CA LEU A 249 2.36 0.79 10.34
C LEU A 249 1.22 0.16 11.13
N THR A 250 1.56 -0.46 12.27
CA THR A 250 0.61 -1.14 13.17
C THR A 250 0.78 -0.70 14.63
N GLU A 251 1.70 0.23 14.92
CA GLU A 251 1.93 0.71 16.27
C GLU A 251 0.73 1.56 16.76
N PRO A 252 0.09 1.24 17.90
CA PRO A 252 -1.15 1.91 18.33
C PRO A 252 -1.06 3.44 18.42
N ALA A 253 0.06 3.98 18.94
CA ALA A 253 0.26 5.42 19.03
C ALA A 253 0.38 6.09 17.64
N VAL A 254 0.93 5.38 16.67
CA VAL A 254 1.03 5.82 15.28
C VAL A 254 -0.33 5.75 14.61
N LEU A 255 -1.06 4.64 14.75
CA LEU A 255 -2.42 4.47 14.22
C LEU A 255 -3.37 5.57 14.73
N ALA A 256 -3.36 5.84 16.04
CA ALA A 256 -4.14 6.92 16.64
C ALA A 256 -3.79 8.31 16.07
N ARG A 257 -2.54 8.53 15.64
CA ARG A 257 -2.13 9.78 15.00
C ARG A 257 -2.71 9.91 13.58
N TYR A 258 -2.69 8.84 12.79
CA TYR A 258 -3.31 8.84 11.46
C TYR A 258 -4.84 9.01 11.53
N ALA A 259 -5.49 8.39 12.52
CA ALA A 259 -6.91 8.62 12.79
C ALA A 259 -7.20 10.12 13.04
N ARG A 260 -6.41 10.78 13.90
CA ARG A 260 -6.57 12.22 14.13
C ARG A 260 -6.30 13.06 12.88
N TRP A 261 -5.34 12.66 12.05
CA TRP A 261 -5.07 13.35 10.77
C TRP A 261 -6.24 13.21 9.80
N LEU A 262 -6.91 12.05 9.76
CA LEU A 262 -8.13 11.89 8.98
C LEU A 262 -9.21 12.87 9.45
N ASP A 263 -9.47 12.93 10.76
CA ASP A 263 -10.49 13.81 11.33
C ASP A 263 -10.19 15.29 11.02
N GLN A 264 -8.91 15.68 11.11
CA GLN A 264 -8.46 17.04 10.77
C GLN A 264 -8.61 17.35 9.28
N LEU A 265 -8.34 16.40 8.39
CA LEU A 265 -8.56 16.57 6.94
C LEU A 265 -10.05 16.75 6.64
N LEU A 266 -10.90 15.91 7.22
CA LEU A 266 -12.36 15.99 7.02
C LEU A 266 -12.93 17.31 7.52
N ALA A 267 -12.39 17.86 8.62
CA ALA A 267 -12.84 19.14 9.17
C ALA A 267 -12.62 20.34 8.22
N VAL A 268 -11.71 20.21 7.24
CA VAL A 268 -11.41 21.26 6.25
C VAL A 268 -11.76 20.85 4.81
N ALA A 269 -12.27 19.64 4.61
CA ALA A 269 -12.62 19.12 3.30
C ALA A 269 -14.03 19.54 2.90
N LEU A 270 -14.21 19.84 1.61
CA LEU A 270 -15.53 19.88 0.97
C LEU A 270 -16.04 18.44 0.85
N THR A 271 -17.28 18.17 1.22
CA THR A 271 -17.91 16.84 1.18
C THR A 271 -19.33 16.92 0.60
N GLY A 272 -19.87 15.80 0.11
CA GLY A 272 -21.23 15.77 -0.44
C GLY A 272 -21.38 16.71 -1.64
N SER A 273 -22.46 17.49 -1.68
CA SER A 273 -22.74 18.43 -2.78
C SER A 273 -21.61 19.43 -3.02
N ASP A 274 -20.95 19.91 -1.96
CA ASP A 274 -19.86 20.88 -2.10
C ASP A 274 -18.63 20.25 -2.80
N ALA A 275 -18.38 18.96 -2.56
CA ALA A 275 -17.35 18.23 -3.28
C ALA A 275 -17.73 18.00 -4.75
N ALA A 276 -19.00 17.66 -5.03
CA ALA A 276 -19.51 17.50 -6.38
C ALA A 276 -19.38 18.80 -7.20
N GLU A 277 -19.84 19.92 -6.64
CA GLU A 277 -19.73 21.25 -7.25
C GLU A 277 -18.27 21.62 -7.49
N PHE A 278 -17.38 21.33 -6.53
CA PHE A 278 -15.95 21.58 -6.70
C PHE A 278 -15.34 20.74 -7.83
N CYS A 279 -15.70 19.46 -7.94
CA CYS A 279 -15.27 18.61 -9.07
C CYS A 279 -15.75 19.17 -10.42
N HIS A 280 -16.99 19.65 -10.50
CA HIS A 280 -17.51 20.30 -11.71
C HIS A 280 -16.78 21.61 -12.02
N ALA A 281 -16.49 22.44 -11.01
CA ALA A 281 -15.74 23.67 -11.18
C ALA A 281 -14.31 23.42 -11.66
N VAL A 282 -13.60 22.45 -11.06
CA VAL A 282 -12.27 22.04 -11.53
C VAL A 282 -12.36 21.54 -12.96
N SER A 283 -13.33 20.67 -13.28
CA SER A 283 -13.56 20.17 -14.64
C SER A 283 -13.73 21.32 -15.62
N ALA A 284 -14.62 22.27 -15.36
CA ALA A 284 -14.86 23.45 -16.20
C ALA A 284 -13.58 24.28 -16.43
N SER A 285 -12.70 24.38 -15.42
CA SER A 285 -11.44 25.14 -15.51
C SER A 285 -10.35 24.49 -16.37
N LEU A 286 -10.46 23.20 -16.74
CA LEU A 286 -9.45 22.52 -17.55
C LEU A 286 -9.46 23.05 -18.99
N THR A 287 -8.35 23.56 -19.47
CA THR A 287 -8.19 23.96 -20.88
C THR A 287 -7.59 22.80 -21.69
N ASP A 288 -8.09 22.59 -22.91
CA ASP A 288 -7.38 21.78 -23.89
C ASP A 288 -6.11 22.56 -24.30
N ASP A 289 -4.94 21.95 -24.15
CA ASP A 289 -3.66 22.51 -24.66
C ASP A 289 -3.59 22.42 -26.18
#